data_AF-A0AA38Y8G9-F1
#
_entry.id   AF-A0AA38Y8G9-F1
#
_cell.length_a   1.000
_cell.length_b   1.000
_cell.length_c   1.000
_cell.angle_alpha   90.00
_cell.angle_beta   90.00
_cell.angle_gamma   90.00
#
_symmetry.space_group_name_H-M   'P 1'
#
loop_
_entity.id
_entity.type
_entity.pdbx_description
1 polymer ?
#
loop_
_entity_poly.entity_id
_entity_poly.type
_entity_poly.pdbx_seq_one_letter_code
_entity_poly.pdbx_strand_id
1 'polypeptide(L)'
;MDTNNSHTRDAMDTEDILSVLSTQSTAPESASTSTLRNQAHALISRSTDESVLPATLLDLLTQVIKPLFTNTKHPSLTSTGRKNLVPNSPSFGPSYPTLSDHYETSKPWKTTGFTVPLLRYILDSYSALPSTSRKQTLESHFHLLVPPILNMIDDTDPSYKATGCRLLHTLGEVLVSVQSDMLKRTGLGDVFVHALKGNLTLLPTLTPEDESLSVLRELYPAYIALVDAMFCYSSSPSKLTSAESKARDDLLTSLYRHGIMASLEHLSSATSFSSTISVSLTVFLLRQVPPVIERMGISSVRHLKGLLPMVRAGLMDPFILVAPEMVSAVLDVVECVISVCTPRVKEKWYPEILRGLVGCWCNCIDENEGSGTTSASKYLPETMTRLTKVVKMLGDIVDETEWKDVTRRLVDEEPDLKELFEQDEQDS
;
A
#
# COMPACT_ATOMS: atom_id res chain seq x y z
N MET A 1 13.90 16.90 8.11
CA MET A 1 13.05 16.82 9.32
C MET A 1 12.24 15.57 9.18
N ASP A 2 12.68 14.54 9.89
CA ASP A 2 12.15 13.19 9.81
C ASP A 2 10.72 13.16 10.36
N THR A 3 9.74 13.04 9.47
CA THR A 3 8.36 12.74 9.86
C THR A 3 8.28 11.28 10.24
N ASN A 4 8.43 11.07 11.54
CA ASN A 4 8.22 9.83 12.26
C ASN A 4 6.74 9.42 12.11
N ASN A 5 6.39 8.76 10.99
CA ASN A 5 5.12 8.04 10.88
C ASN A 5 5.29 6.69 11.58
N SER A 6 5.35 6.73 12.91
CA SER A 6 5.32 5.55 13.75
C SER A 6 3.90 4.99 13.75
N HIS A 7 3.52 4.28 12.70
CA HIS A 7 2.71 3.09 12.91
C HIS A 7 3.62 2.12 13.67
N THR A 8 3.56 2.15 14.99
CA THR A 8 4.11 1.10 15.85
C THR A 8 3.43 -0.19 15.42
N ARG A 9 4.07 -0.91 14.49
CA ARG A 9 3.65 -2.26 14.14
C ARG A 9 3.78 -3.06 15.42
N ASP A 10 2.65 -3.64 15.81
CA ASP A 10 2.57 -4.68 16.82
C ASP A 10 3.47 -5.83 16.34
N ALA A 11 4.70 -5.95 16.82
CA ALA A 11 5.56 -7.06 16.45
C ALA A 11 5.08 -8.28 17.25
N MET A 12 4.87 -9.43 16.61
CA MET A 12 4.45 -10.62 17.35
C MET A 12 5.63 -11.14 18.16
N ASP A 13 5.57 -11.01 19.48
CA ASP A 13 6.64 -11.47 20.35
C ASP A 13 6.51 -12.97 20.70
N THR A 14 7.44 -13.46 21.52
CA THR A 14 7.46 -14.88 21.90
C THR A 14 6.31 -15.25 22.85
N GLU A 15 5.89 -14.33 23.73
CA GLU A 15 4.79 -14.59 24.67
C GLU A 15 3.44 -14.63 23.94
N ASP A 16 3.24 -13.73 22.99
CA ASP A 16 2.05 -13.65 22.14
C ASP A 16 1.84 -14.95 21.35
N ILE A 17 2.89 -15.42 20.66
CA ILE A 17 2.76 -16.65 19.85
C ILE A 17 2.57 -17.89 20.73
N LEU A 18 3.20 -17.95 21.91
CA LEU A 18 2.98 -19.05 22.85
C LEU A 18 1.56 -19.05 23.42
N SER A 19 0.96 -17.88 23.65
CA SER A 19 -0.45 -17.73 24.02
C SER A 19 -1.39 -18.24 22.92
N VAL A 20 -1.14 -17.85 21.67
CA VAL A 20 -1.89 -18.35 20.50
C VAL A 20 -1.78 -19.87 20.36
N LEU A 21 -0.57 -20.41 20.55
CA LEU A 21 -0.32 -21.86 20.47
C LEU A 21 -0.87 -22.63 21.67
N SER A 22 -1.09 -21.98 22.82
CA SER A 22 -1.73 -22.58 24.00
C SER A 22 -3.26 -22.60 23.90
N THR A 23 -3.83 -21.67 23.13
CA THR A 23 -5.27 -21.54 22.97
C THR A 23 -5.78 -22.59 21.99
N GLN A 24 -6.69 -23.47 22.44
CA GLN A 24 -7.33 -24.43 21.54
C GLN A 24 -8.29 -23.68 20.61
N SER A 25 -8.21 -24.00 19.30
CA SER A 25 -9.13 -23.44 18.30
C SER A 25 -10.57 -23.79 18.63
N THR A 26 -11.48 -22.84 18.38
CA THR A 26 -12.92 -23.02 18.54
C THR A 26 -13.52 -23.95 17.48
N ALA A 27 -12.80 -24.22 16.39
CA ALA A 27 -13.18 -25.16 15.34
C ALA A 27 -12.56 -26.57 15.59
N PRO A 28 -13.22 -27.66 15.15
CA PRO A 28 -12.71 -29.01 15.32
C PRO A 28 -11.42 -29.20 14.51
N GLU A 29 -10.28 -29.18 15.20
CA GLU A 29 -8.99 -29.45 14.57
C GLU A 29 -8.73 -30.94 14.41
N SER A 30 -8.05 -31.29 13.32
CA SER A 30 -7.58 -32.65 13.10
C SER A 30 -6.46 -33.02 14.09
N ALA A 31 -6.31 -34.31 14.41
CA ALA A 31 -5.25 -34.80 15.28
C ALA A 31 -3.84 -34.50 14.73
N SER A 32 -3.68 -34.40 13.41
CA SER A 32 -2.41 -34.01 12.79
C SER A 32 -2.11 -32.53 13.04
N THR A 33 -3.09 -31.63 12.87
CA THR A 33 -2.89 -30.19 13.11
C THR A 33 -2.64 -29.84 14.57
N SER A 34 -3.25 -30.56 15.51
CA SER A 34 -2.96 -30.38 16.95
C SER A 34 -1.55 -30.84 17.32
N THR A 35 -1.05 -31.92 16.68
CA THR A 35 0.34 -32.37 16.83
C THR A 35 1.31 -31.28 16.33
N LEU A 36 1.03 -30.67 15.18
CA LEU A 36 1.84 -29.59 14.62
C LEU A 36 1.85 -28.34 15.52
N ARG A 37 0.71 -27.98 16.14
CA ARG A 37 0.65 -26.91 17.14
C ARG A 37 1.56 -27.21 18.34
N ASN A 38 1.42 -28.38 18.94
CA ASN A 38 2.21 -28.76 20.13
C ASN A 38 3.70 -28.78 19.81
N GLN A 39 4.05 -29.23 18.60
CA GLN A 39 5.40 -29.18 18.09
C GLN A 39 5.89 -27.73 17.96
N ALA A 40 5.13 -26.82 17.34
CA ALA A 40 5.49 -25.41 17.25
C ALA A 40 5.70 -24.79 18.65
N HIS A 41 4.82 -25.08 19.59
CA HIS A 41 4.96 -24.62 20.97
C HIS A 41 6.25 -25.12 21.61
N ALA A 42 6.56 -26.42 21.50
CA ALA A 42 7.79 -26.99 22.03
C ALA A 42 9.05 -26.42 21.39
N LEU A 43 9.01 -26.15 20.07
CA LEU A 43 10.11 -25.54 19.32
C LEU A 43 10.40 -24.11 19.78
N ILE A 44 9.37 -23.33 20.08
CA ILE A 44 9.51 -21.93 20.52
C ILE A 44 9.90 -21.88 21.99
N SER A 45 9.26 -22.64 22.88
CA SER A 45 9.56 -22.63 24.31
C SER A 45 10.99 -23.05 24.66
N ARG A 46 11.61 -23.91 23.83
CA ARG A 46 13.02 -24.32 24.01
C ARG A 46 14.03 -23.29 23.46
N SER A 47 13.57 -22.31 22.69
CA SER A 47 14.40 -21.33 22.02
C SER A 47 14.61 -20.12 22.93
N THR A 48 15.43 -20.30 23.97
CA THR A 48 15.76 -19.23 24.94
C THR A 48 16.99 -18.41 24.56
N ASP A 49 17.74 -18.82 23.54
CA ASP A 49 18.99 -18.19 23.09
C ASP A 49 18.89 -17.79 21.61
N GLU A 50 19.31 -16.57 21.28
CA GLU A 50 19.42 -16.04 19.91
C GLU A 50 20.30 -16.92 19.02
N SER A 51 21.28 -17.62 19.60
CA SER A 51 22.19 -18.50 18.86
C SER A 51 21.47 -19.69 18.20
N VAL A 52 20.38 -20.17 18.79
CA VAL A 52 19.59 -21.34 18.32
C VAL A 52 18.43 -20.90 17.42
N LEU A 53 18.03 -19.63 17.49
CA LEU A 53 16.89 -19.08 16.76
C LEU A 53 16.90 -19.40 15.25
N PRO A 54 18.02 -19.29 14.49
CA PRO A 54 18.06 -19.69 13.08
C PRO A 54 17.59 -21.13 12.84
N ALA A 55 18.05 -22.07 13.67
CA ALA A 55 17.66 -23.48 13.55
C ALA A 55 16.20 -23.70 13.95
N THR A 56 15.72 -23.01 15.00
CA THR A 56 14.31 -23.03 15.41
C THR A 56 13.40 -22.53 14.28
N LEU A 57 13.75 -21.43 13.61
CA LEU A 57 12.97 -20.90 12.49
C LEU A 57 12.92 -21.87 11.31
N LEU A 58 14.05 -22.54 11.01
CA LEU A 58 14.08 -23.58 9.98
C LEU A 58 13.19 -24.77 10.34
N ASP A 59 13.24 -25.23 11.59
CA ASP A 59 12.40 -26.31 12.09
C ASP A 59 10.91 -25.95 12.03
N LEU A 60 10.53 -24.74 12.41
CA LEU A 60 9.15 -24.26 12.29
C LEU A 60 8.70 -24.25 10.83
N LEU A 61 9.53 -23.75 9.91
CA LEU A 61 9.18 -23.70 8.49
C LEU A 61 9.07 -25.09 7.87
N THR A 62 9.97 -26.01 8.22
CA THR A 62 10.06 -27.34 7.59
C THR A 62 9.14 -28.38 8.23
N GLN A 63 9.01 -28.36 9.56
CA GLN A 63 8.28 -29.37 10.33
C GLN A 63 6.85 -28.95 10.65
N VAL A 64 6.52 -27.65 10.59
CA VAL A 64 5.16 -27.14 10.90
C VAL A 64 4.51 -26.50 9.68
N ILE A 65 5.09 -25.42 9.14
CA ILE A 65 4.47 -24.66 8.04
C ILE A 65 4.37 -25.50 6.77
N LYS A 66 5.46 -26.10 6.30
CA LYS A 66 5.46 -26.87 5.05
C LYS A 66 4.40 -27.99 5.04
N PRO A 67 4.25 -28.82 6.09
CA PRO A 67 3.16 -29.79 6.19
C PRO A 67 1.76 -29.20 5.99
N LEU A 68 1.48 -28.03 6.57
CA LEU A 68 0.17 -27.37 6.47
C LEU A 68 -0.20 -26.97 5.03
N PHE A 69 0.80 -26.74 4.17
CA PHE A 69 0.63 -26.36 2.76
C PHE A 69 0.88 -27.50 1.76
N THR A 70 1.14 -28.73 2.21
CA THR A 70 1.48 -29.86 1.31
C THR A 70 0.42 -30.14 0.25
N ASN A 71 -0.86 -29.95 0.60
CA ASN A 71 -2.00 -30.14 -0.30
C ASN A 71 -2.35 -28.88 -1.11
N THR A 72 -1.59 -27.79 -0.97
CA THR A 72 -1.81 -26.51 -1.66
C THR A 72 -0.57 -26.14 -2.47
N LYS A 73 -0.42 -26.78 -3.64
CA LYS A 73 0.68 -26.49 -4.58
C LYS A 73 0.35 -25.24 -5.39
N HIS A 74 1.28 -24.30 -5.44
CA HIS A 74 1.11 -23.05 -6.17
C HIS A 74 1.47 -23.22 -7.67
N PRO A 75 0.60 -22.84 -8.62
CA PRO A 75 0.79 -23.13 -10.04
C PRO A 75 1.97 -22.37 -10.70
N SER A 76 2.35 -21.22 -10.14
CA SER A 76 3.50 -20.43 -10.63
C SER A 76 4.84 -20.86 -10.04
N LEU A 77 4.86 -21.86 -9.14
CA LEU A 77 6.06 -22.33 -8.47
C LEU A 77 6.40 -23.78 -8.88
N THR A 78 7.69 -24.04 -9.00
CA THR A 78 8.21 -25.42 -9.08
C THR A 78 8.10 -26.11 -7.71
N SER A 79 8.27 -27.43 -7.66
CA SER A 79 8.37 -28.19 -6.41
C SER A 79 9.49 -27.71 -5.47
N THR A 80 10.46 -26.96 -6.00
CA THR A 80 11.57 -26.34 -5.24
C THR A 80 11.31 -24.89 -4.83
N GLY A 81 10.10 -24.35 -5.09
CA GLY A 81 9.74 -22.97 -4.74
C GLY A 81 10.30 -21.89 -5.67
N ARG A 82 10.97 -22.26 -6.76
CA ARG A 82 11.43 -21.33 -7.82
C ARG A 82 10.31 -21.01 -8.81
N LYS A 83 10.39 -19.86 -9.50
CA LYS A 83 9.49 -19.48 -10.60
C LYS A 83 9.37 -20.64 -11.61
N ASN A 84 8.15 -21.05 -11.89
CA ASN A 84 7.86 -22.04 -12.92
C ASN A 84 7.99 -21.38 -14.30
N LEU A 85 8.89 -21.90 -15.13
CA LEU A 85 9.15 -21.40 -16.49
C LEU A 85 8.37 -22.20 -17.55
N VAL A 86 7.70 -23.27 -17.15
CA VAL A 86 6.85 -24.06 -18.05
C VAL A 86 5.48 -23.36 -18.17
N PRO A 87 5.01 -23.07 -19.39
CA PRO A 87 3.67 -22.51 -19.59
C PRO A 87 2.63 -23.45 -18.99
N ASN A 88 1.81 -22.94 -18.07
CA ASN A 88 0.63 -23.67 -17.64
C ASN A 88 -0.28 -23.83 -18.86
N SER A 89 -0.69 -25.06 -19.19
CA SER A 89 -1.64 -25.29 -20.28
C SER A 89 -2.85 -24.36 -20.09
N PRO A 90 -3.30 -23.63 -21.13
CA PRO A 90 -4.44 -22.75 -20.99
C PRO A 90 -5.65 -23.57 -20.56
N SER A 91 -6.17 -23.28 -19.37
CA SER A 91 -7.46 -23.82 -18.92
C SER A 91 -8.55 -23.14 -19.75
N PHE A 92 -8.91 -23.74 -20.88
CA PHE A 92 -10.04 -23.29 -21.69
C PHE A 92 -11.34 -23.69 -20.98
N GLY A 93 -11.88 -22.78 -20.17
CA GLY A 93 -13.23 -22.88 -19.60
C GLY A 93 -13.38 -22.09 -18.30
N PRO A 94 -14.60 -21.63 -17.96
CA PRO A 94 -14.89 -21.27 -16.59
C PRO A 94 -14.71 -22.55 -15.78
N SER A 95 -13.77 -22.55 -14.84
CA SER A 95 -13.64 -23.60 -13.85
C SER A 95 -14.88 -23.55 -12.96
N TYR A 96 -16.00 -24.09 -13.46
CA TYR A 96 -17.07 -24.52 -12.58
C TYR A 96 -16.44 -25.53 -11.65
N PRO A 97 -16.49 -25.31 -10.32
CA PRO A 97 -16.03 -26.31 -9.38
C PRO A 97 -16.81 -27.57 -9.70
N THR A 98 -16.09 -28.60 -10.14
CA THR A 98 -16.69 -29.90 -10.38
C THR A 98 -17.48 -30.30 -9.13
N LEU A 99 -18.57 -31.04 -9.24
CA LEU A 99 -19.29 -31.55 -8.06
C LEU A 99 -18.44 -32.49 -7.18
N SER A 100 -17.16 -32.71 -7.51
CA SER A 100 -16.13 -33.28 -6.63
C SER A 100 -15.33 -32.26 -5.81
N ASP A 101 -15.51 -30.94 -5.96
CA ASP A 101 -14.92 -29.88 -5.12
C ASP A 101 -15.59 -29.77 -3.74
N HIS A 102 -16.53 -30.65 -3.41
CA HIS A 102 -16.93 -30.89 -2.02
C HIS A 102 -15.78 -31.37 -1.11
N TYR A 103 -14.56 -31.56 -1.66
CA TYR A 103 -13.29 -31.62 -0.93
C TYR A 103 -12.67 -30.24 -0.58
N GLU A 104 -13.47 -29.18 -0.56
CA GLU A 104 -13.26 -28.00 0.30
C GLU A 104 -13.27 -28.34 1.82
N THR A 105 -13.23 -29.65 2.13
CA THR A 105 -12.87 -30.22 3.42
C THR A 105 -11.39 -29.92 3.73
N SER A 106 -11.18 -28.70 4.25
CA SER A 106 -10.06 -28.27 5.11
C SER A 106 -8.67 -28.24 4.45
N LYS A 107 -8.33 -27.16 3.73
CA LYS A 107 -6.94 -26.71 3.62
C LYS A 107 -6.39 -26.58 5.07
N PRO A 108 -5.41 -27.40 5.53
CA PRO A 108 -5.06 -27.45 6.95
C PRO A 108 -4.57 -26.11 7.51
N TRP A 109 -3.93 -25.31 6.67
CA TRP A 109 -3.48 -23.96 7.02
C TRP A 109 -4.61 -22.95 7.25
N LYS A 110 -5.84 -23.22 6.77
CA LYS A 110 -7.03 -22.39 7.01
C LYS A 110 -7.82 -22.79 8.25
N THR A 111 -7.81 -24.08 8.58
CA THR A 111 -8.55 -24.60 9.73
C THR A 111 -7.81 -24.45 11.05
N THR A 112 -6.56 -24.00 10.98
CA THR A 112 -5.68 -23.78 12.13
C THR A 112 -5.53 -22.30 12.43
N GLY A 113 -6.02 -21.87 13.59
CA GLY A 113 -5.95 -20.46 14.01
C GLY A 113 -4.52 -19.94 14.24
N PHE A 114 -3.52 -20.83 14.30
CA PHE A 114 -2.12 -20.45 14.59
C PHE A 114 -1.25 -20.25 13.34
N THR A 115 -1.70 -20.63 12.14
CA THR A 115 -0.82 -20.59 10.95
C THR A 115 -0.37 -19.18 10.59
N VAL A 116 -1.31 -18.25 10.51
CA VAL A 116 -1.02 -16.83 10.21
C VAL A 116 -0.17 -16.18 11.32
N PRO A 117 -0.53 -16.30 12.61
CA PRO A 117 0.32 -15.84 13.71
C PRO A 117 1.74 -16.40 13.67
N LEU A 118 1.88 -17.70 13.36
CA LEU A 118 3.19 -18.34 13.31
C LEU A 118 4.05 -17.84 12.15
N LEU A 119 3.47 -17.61 10.97
CA LEU A 119 4.19 -17.00 9.84
C LEU A 119 4.63 -15.58 10.16
N ARG A 120 3.79 -14.78 10.83
CA ARG A 120 4.13 -13.44 11.30
C ARG A 120 5.28 -13.48 12.29
N TYR A 121 5.19 -14.32 13.32
CA TYR A 121 6.25 -14.54 14.30
C TYR A 121 7.58 -14.92 13.63
N ILE A 122 7.56 -15.83 12.66
CA ILE A 122 8.77 -16.23 11.92
C ILE A 122 9.39 -15.05 11.18
N LEU A 123 8.57 -14.21 10.52
CA LEU A 123 9.06 -13.03 9.80
C LEU A 123 9.64 -11.98 10.76
N ASP A 124 8.94 -11.68 11.86
CA ASP A 124 9.36 -10.72 12.87
C ASP A 124 10.66 -11.19 13.57
N SER A 125 10.82 -12.50 13.77
CA SER A 125 12.01 -13.10 14.39
C SER A 125 13.29 -12.90 13.59
N TYR A 126 13.23 -12.70 12.26
CA TYR A 126 14.45 -12.37 11.50
C TYR A 126 15.05 -11.04 11.92
N SER A 127 14.23 -10.07 12.32
CA SER A 127 14.71 -8.75 12.78
C SER A 127 15.51 -8.86 14.09
N ALA A 128 15.18 -9.85 14.93
CA ALA A 128 15.90 -10.13 16.18
C ALA A 128 17.27 -10.80 15.96
N LEU A 129 17.53 -11.39 14.79
CA LEU A 129 18.80 -12.05 14.53
C LEU A 129 19.97 -11.04 14.43
N PRO A 130 21.19 -11.44 14.82
CA PRO A 130 22.39 -10.63 14.63
C PRO A 130 22.60 -10.24 13.16
N SER A 131 22.97 -8.98 12.90
CA SER A 131 23.17 -8.45 11.55
C SER A 131 24.17 -9.26 10.71
N THR A 132 25.13 -9.95 11.35
CA THR A 132 26.15 -10.77 10.68
C THR A 132 25.60 -12.05 10.04
N SER A 133 24.53 -12.64 10.60
CA SER A 133 23.94 -13.90 10.12
C SER A 133 22.55 -13.71 9.50
N ARG A 134 21.86 -12.60 9.81
CA ARG A 134 20.48 -12.33 9.39
C ARG A 134 20.24 -12.55 7.89
N LYS A 135 21.09 -11.98 7.04
CA LYS A 135 20.99 -12.12 5.58
C LYS A 135 21.08 -13.57 5.13
N GLN A 136 22.10 -14.29 5.59
CA GLN A 136 22.36 -15.68 5.20
C GLN A 136 21.21 -16.61 5.64
N THR A 137 20.71 -16.41 6.87
CA THR A 137 19.59 -17.20 7.42
C THR A 137 18.29 -16.94 6.66
N LEU A 138 17.95 -15.68 6.41
CA LEU A 138 16.74 -15.35 5.64
C LEU A 138 16.80 -15.95 4.22
N GLU A 139 17.95 -15.81 3.56
CA GLU A 139 18.14 -16.29 2.20
C GLU A 139 18.06 -17.83 2.09
N SER A 140 18.54 -18.56 3.10
CA SER A 140 18.42 -20.02 3.12
C SER A 140 16.98 -20.48 3.35
N HIS A 141 16.20 -19.73 4.12
CA HIS A 141 14.81 -20.05 4.44
C HIS A 141 13.80 -19.52 3.41
N PHE A 142 14.21 -18.59 2.54
CA PHE A 142 13.33 -17.85 1.63
C PHE A 142 12.36 -18.72 0.83
N HIS A 143 12.86 -19.84 0.28
CA HIS A 143 12.06 -20.77 -0.53
C HIS A 143 10.89 -21.44 0.22
N LEU A 144 10.91 -21.45 1.56
CA LEU A 144 9.84 -21.98 2.41
C LEU A 144 8.79 -20.92 2.77
N LEU A 145 9.17 -19.64 2.74
CA LEU A 145 8.28 -18.51 3.03
C LEU A 145 7.40 -18.15 1.83
N VAL A 146 7.94 -18.30 0.63
CA VAL A 146 7.28 -17.87 -0.62
C VAL A 146 5.97 -18.61 -0.90
N PRO A 147 5.88 -19.96 -0.84
CA PRO A 147 4.65 -20.66 -1.17
C PRO A 147 3.47 -20.33 -0.23
N PRO A 148 3.63 -20.28 1.11
CA PRO A 148 2.55 -19.86 2.01
C PRO A 148 2.02 -18.46 1.69
N ILE A 149 2.91 -17.48 1.48
CA ILE A 149 2.53 -16.09 1.19
C ILE A 149 1.78 -15.99 -0.14
N LEU A 150 2.30 -16.62 -1.21
CA LEU A 150 1.63 -16.62 -2.51
C LEU A 150 0.27 -17.32 -2.47
N ASN A 151 0.18 -18.48 -1.81
CA ASN A 151 -1.10 -19.19 -1.66
C ASN A 151 -2.15 -18.36 -0.91
N MET A 152 -1.75 -17.50 0.02
CA MET A 152 -2.67 -16.58 0.71
C MET A 152 -3.10 -15.42 -0.19
N ILE A 153 -2.19 -14.82 -0.96
CA ILE A 153 -2.49 -13.73 -1.91
C ILE A 153 -3.45 -14.21 -3.02
N ASP A 154 -3.25 -15.44 -3.51
CA ASP A 154 -4.06 -16.04 -4.57
C ASP A 154 -5.29 -16.78 -4.04
N ASP A 155 -5.55 -16.73 -2.72
CA ASP A 155 -6.73 -17.38 -2.14
C ASP A 155 -8.04 -16.65 -2.54
N THR A 156 -9.18 -17.33 -2.47
CA THR A 156 -10.48 -16.76 -2.80
C THR A 156 -11.05 -15.87 -1.70
N ASP A 157 -10.66 -16.12 -0.45
CA ASP A 157 -11.15 -15.38 0.72
C ASP A 157 -10.35 -14.07 0.92
N PRO A 158 -11.01 -12.90 0.93
CA PRO A 158 -10.37 -11.59 1.10
C PRO A 158 -9.49 -11.48 2.36
N SER A 159 -9.86 -12.13 3.45
CA SER A 159 -9.10 -12.06 4.71
C SER A 159 -7.71 -12.68 4.57
N TYR A 160 -7.60 -13.79 3.84
CA TYR A 160 -6.32 -14.43 3.53
C TYR A 160 -5.54 -13.63 2.47
N LYS A 161 -6.22 -13.02 1.49
CA LYS A 161 -5.55 -12.10 0.53
C LYS A 161 -4.88 -10.94 1.25
N ALA A 162 -5.61 -10.26 2.14
CA ALA A 162 -5.10 -9.15 2.94
C ALA A 162 -3.93 -9.60 3.82
N THR A 163 -4.07 -10.76 4.47
CA THR A 163 -3.01 -11.35 5.29
C THR A 163 -1.76 -11.69 4.48
N GLY A 164 -1.91 -12.29 3.30
CA GLY A 164 -0.81 -12.60 2.39
C GLY A 164 -0.07 -11.33 1.95
N CYS A 165 -0.81 -10.25 1.64
CA CYS A 165 -0.22 -8.96 1.34
C CYS A 165 0.56 -8.40 2.55
N ARG A 166 -0.02 -8.46 3.75
CA ARG A 166 0.66 -8.02 4.99
C ARG A 166 1.96 -8.79 5.24
N LEU A 167 1.96 -10.12 5.09
CA LEU A 167 3.16 -10.94 5.24
C LEU A 167 4.21 -10.62 4.17
N LEU A 168 3.79 -10.36 2.93
CA LEU A 168 4.69 -9.94 1.86
C LEU A 168 5.31 -8.57 2.15
N HIS A 169 4.54 -7.64 2.71
CA HIS A 169 5.05 -6.34 3.15
C HIS A 169 6.17 -6.52 4.17
N THR A 170 5.93 -7.28 5.24
CA THR A 170 6.95 -7.57 6.26
C THR A 170 8.18 -8.25 5.65
N LEU A 171 7.99 -9.26 4.79
CA LEU A 171 9.10 -9.92 4.09
C LEU A 171 9.92 -8.94 3.25
N GLY A 172 9.26 -8.02 2.52
CA GLY A 172 9.91 -6.99 1.72
C GLY A 172 10.79 -6.07 2.57
N GLU A 173 10.29 -5.60 3.71
CA GLU A 173 11.06 -4.76 4.63
C GLU A 173 12.26 -5.48 5.21
N VAL A 174 12.10 -6.73 5.63
CA VAL A 174 13.21 -7.53 6.13
C VAL A 174 14.27 -7.69 5.03
N LEU A 175 13.87 -7.99 3.79
CA LEU A 175 14.79 -8.11 2.64
C LEU A 175 15.56 -6.80 2.36
N VAL A 176 14.88 -5.66 2.42
CA VAL A 176 15.51 -4.33 2.29
C VAL A 176 16.51 -4.10 3.42
N SER A 177 16.12 -4.39 4.67
CA SER A 177 16.97 -4.18 5.85
C SER A 177 18.27 -4.99 5.81
N VAL A 178 18.25 -6.19 5.22
CA VAL A 178 19.43 -7.05 5.06
C VAL A 178 20.13 -6.89 3.71
N GLN A 179 19.65 -5.98 2.85
CA GLN A 179 20.24 -5.74 1.54
C GLN A 179 20.31 -7.01 0.68
N SER A 180 19.23 -7.79 0.66
CA SER A 180 19.16 -9.02 -0.13
C SER A 180 18.60 -8.75 -1.52
N ASP A 181 19.31 -9.25 -2.54
CA ASP A 181 18.91 -9.25 -3.94
C ASP A 181 18.18 -10.56 -4.35
N MET A 182 17.73 -11.35 -3.37
CA MET A 182 17.16 -12.68 -3.57
C MET A 182 15.95 -12.69 -4.52
N LEU A 183 15.07 -11.69 -4.43
CA LEU A 183 13.89 -11.57 -5.32
C LEU A 183 14.30 -11.44 -6.78
N LYS A 184 15.38 -10.70 -7.05
CA LYS A 184 15.93 -10.53 -8.40
C LYS A 184 16.61 -11.80 -8.88
N ARG A 185 17.48 -12.41 -8.06
CA ARG A 185 18.22 -13.63 -8.41
C ARG A 185 17.32 -14.83 -8.70
N THR A 186 16.20 -14.94 -7.99
CA THR A 186 15.27 -16.07 -8.12
C THR A 186 14.17 -15.84 -9.16
N GLY A 187 14.00 -14.60 -9.63
CA GLY A 187 12.89 -14.21 -10.50
C GLY A 187 11.52 -14.22 -9.80
N LEU A 188 11.48 -14.40 -8.47
CA LEU A 188 10.24 -14.46 -7.70
C LEU A 188 9.58 -13.08 -7.51
N GLY A 189 10.34 -11.99 -7.71
CA GLY A 189 9.77 -10.64 -7.77
C GLY A 189 8.62 -10.52 -8.77
N ASP A 190 8.81 -10.99 -10.01
CA ASP A 190 7.75 -10.98 -11.03
C ASP A 190 6.52 -11.80 -10.63
N VAL A 191 6.74 -12.90 -9.91
CA VAL A 191 5.66 -13.80 -9.49
C VAL A 191 4.77 -13.10 -8.47
N PHE A 192 5.37 -12.44 -7.47
CA PHE A 192 4.62 -11.62 -6.51
C PHE A 192 3.94 -10.43 -7.18
N VAL A 193 4.63 -9.74 -8.10
CA VAL A 193 4.02 -8.63 -8.86
C VAL A 193 2.77 -9.10 -9.59
N HIS A 194 2.83 -10.26 -10.26
CA HIS A 194 1.68 -10.81 -10.97
C HIS A 194 0.52 -11.16 -10.02
N ALA A 195 0.81 -11.82 -8.90
CA ALA A 195 -0.18 -12.17 -7.88
C ALA A 195 -0.87 -10.91 -7.31
N LEU A 196 -0.11 -9.87 -6.96
CA LEU A 196 -0.67 -8.61 -6.46
C LEU A 196 -1.48 -7.87 -7.51
N LYS A 197 -1.02 -7.83 -8.77
CA LYS A 197 -1.75 -7.13 -9.85
C LYS A 197 -3.16 -7.69 -10.06
N GLY A 198 -3.34 -9.01 -9.91
CA GLY A 198 -4.66 -9.63 -10.02
C GLY A 198 -5.67 -9.18 -8.96
N ASN A 199 -5.20 -8.57 -7.87
CA ASN A 199 -6.03 -8.12 -6.76
C ASN A 199 -6.27 -6.59 -6.75
N LEU A 200 -5.63 -5.83 -7.64
CA LEU A 200 -5.81 -4.36 -7.74
C LEU A 200 -7.22 -3.96 -8.18
N THR A 201 -7.94 -4.87 -8.83
CA THR A 201 -9.30 -4.65 -9.37
C THR A 201 -10.39 -5.20 -8.45
N LEU A 202 -10.07 -5.55 -7.20
CA LEU A 202 -11.06 -5.89 -6.17
C LEU A 202 -11.76 -4.59 -5.73
N LEU A 203 -12.81 -4.24 -6.49
CA LEU A 203 -13.55 -2.99 -6.36
C LEU A 203 -15.06 -3.25 -6.42
N PRO A 204 -15.87 -2.30 -5.91
CA PRO A 204 -17.32 -2.31 -6.02
C PRO A 204 -17.92 -2.49 -7.42
N THR A 205 -19.21 -2.80 -7.36
CA THR A 205 -20.09 -3.61 -8.22
C THR A 205 -19.84 -5.12 -8.14
N LEU A 206 -18.58 -5.58 -8.04
CA LEU A 206 -18.25 -7.01 -8.00
C LEU A 206 -17.75 -7.49 -6.63
N THR A 207 -16.99 -6.67 -5.91
CA THR A 207 -16.49 -6.98 -4.56
C THR A 207 -17.10 -5.99 -3.55
N PRO A 208 -17.64 -6.45 -2.41
CA PRO A 208 -18.11 -5.56 -1.34
C PRO A 208 -17.06 -4.51 -0.95
N GLU A 209 -17.51 -3.33 -0.54
CA GLU A 209 -16.62 -2.18 -0.23
C GLU A 209 -15.68 -2.49 0.93
N ASP A 210 -16.18 -3.13 1.98
CA ASP A 210 -15.42 -3.53 3.17
C ASP A 210 -14.36 -4.58 2.83
N GLU A 211 -14.71 -5.58 2.02
CA GLU A 211 -13.76 -6.58 1.53
C GLU A 211 -12.69 -5.93 0.64
N SER A 212 -13.09 -5.05 -0.28
CA SER A 212 -12.19 -4.28 -1.15
C SER A 212 -11.19 -3.48 -0.32
N LEU A 213 -11.67 -2.71 0.65
CA LEU A 213 -10.83 -1.92 1.56
C LEU A 213 -9.88 -2.81 2.38
N SER A 214 -10.38 -3.95 2.88
CA SER A 214 -9.57 -4.86 3.70
C SER A 214 -8.34 -5.38 2.95
N VAL A 215 -8.49 -5.72 1.67
CA VAL A 215 -7.40 -6.23 0.82
C VAL A 215 -6.52 -5.09 0.34
N LEU A 216 -7.10 -4.03 -0.21
CA LEU A 216 -6.34 -2.94 -0.83
C LEU A 216 -5.45 -2.21 0.18
N ARG A 217 -5.91 -2.04 1.43
CA ARG A 217 -5.10 -1.44 2.52
C ARG A 217 -3.78 -2.16 2.75
N GLU A 218 -3.76 -3.49 2.58
CA GLU A 218 -2.55 -4.29 2.74
C GLU A 218 -1.78 -4.45 1.43
N LEU A 219 -2.49 -4.47 0.29
CA LEU A 219 -1.92 -4.68 -1.04
C LEU A 219 -0.99 -3.55 -1.45
N TYR A 220 -1.42 -2.28 -1.35
CA TYR A 220 -0.63 -1.14 -1.81
C TYR A 220 0.73 -1.04 -1.10
N PRO A 221 0.80 -1.08 0.25
CA PRO A 221 2.07 -1.12 0.95
C PRO A 221 2.92 -2.35 0.60
N ALA A 222 2.30 -3.52 0.43
CA ALA A 222 3.02 -4.74 0.03
C ALA A 222 3.64 -4.64 -1.37
N TYR A 223 2.92 -4.07 -2.33
CA TYR A 223 3.43 -3.84 -3.69
C TYR A 223 4.63 -2.89 -3.67
N ILE A 224 4.49 -1.81 -2.91
CA ILE A 224 5.53 -0.82 -2.74
C ILE A 224 6.78 -1.44 -2.09
N ALA A 225 6.62 -2.18 -0.99
CA ALA A 225 7.71 -2.86 -0.30
C ALA A 225 8.38 -3.93 -1.18
N LEU A 226 7.61 -4.59 -2.05
CA LEU A 226 8.15 -5.52 -3.05
C LEU A 226 9.04 -4.78 -4.07
N VAL A 227 8.60 -3.63 -4.58
CA VAL A 227 9.42 -2.80 -5.47
C VAL A 227 10.70 -2.35 -4.76
N ASP A 228 10.60 -1.89 -3.52
CA ASP A 228 11.77 -1.51 -2.74
C ASP A 228 12.72 -2.69 -2.50
N ALA A 229 12.20 -3.88 -2.18
CA ALA A 229 13.03 -5.08 -2.01
C ALA A 229 13.70 -5.53 -3.32
N MET A 230 13.11 -5.21 -4.48
CA MET A 230 13.69 -5.53 -5.80
C MET A 230 14.76 -4.53 -6.26
N PHE A 231 14.69 -3.25 -5.85
CA PHE A 231 15.53 -2.19 -6.42
C PHE A 231 16.22 -1.27 -5.39
N CYS A 232 15.76 -1.24 -4.14
CA CYS A 232 16.26 -0.36 -3.07
C CYS A 232 17.04 -1.12 -1.98
N TYR A 233 17.52 -2.34 -2.28
CA TYR A 233 18.31 -3.18 -1.36
C TYR A 233 19.78 -2.71 -1.18
N SER A 234 20.18 -1.55 -1.70
CA SER A 234 21.57 -1.06 -1.63
C SER A 234 21.63 0.33 -0.99
N SER A 235 22.49 0.51 0.03
CA SER A 235 22.75 1.80 0.72
C SER A 235 23.17 2.95 -0.19
N SER A 236 23.46 2.68 -1.46
CA SER A 236 23.82 3.68 -2.46
C SER A 236 22.75 3.66 -3.57
N PRO A 237 21.75 4.55 -3.51
CA PRO A 237 20.73 4.73 -4.55
C PRO A 237 21.30 5.02 -5.95
N SER A 238 22.57 5.44 -6.01
CA SER A 238 23.32 5.73 -7.24
C SER A 238 23.88 4.50 -7.97
N LYS A 239 23.55 3.26 -7.54
CA LYS A 239 24.04 2.02 -8.17
C LYS A 239 23.01 1.28 -9.03
N LEU A 240 21.78 1.77 -9.16
CA LEU A 240 20.85 1.19 -10.13
C LEU A 240 21.36 1.47 -11.54
N THR A 241 21.47 0.41 -12.33
CA THR A 241 21.70 0.55 -13.76
C THR A 241 20.52 1.29 -14.39
N SER A 242 20.74 1.96 -15.53
CA SER A 242 19.66 2.64 -16.26
C SER A 242 18.48 1.68 -16.57
N ALA A 243 18.79 0.41 -16.86
CA ALA A 243 17.77 -0.62 -17.08
C ALA A 243 16.95 -0.93 -15.82
N GLU A 244 17.58 -1.01 -14.64
CA GLU A 244 16.87 -1.25 -13.38
C GLU A 244 16.05 -0.06 -12.92
N SER A 245 16.58 1.16 -13.08
CA SER A 245 15.80 2.38 -12.81
C SER A 245 14.55 2.43 -13.68
N LYS A 246 14.67 2.06 -14.96
CA LYS A 246 13.53 1.96 -15.86
C LYS A 246 12.54 0.87 -15.42
N ALA A 247 13.01 -0.32 -15.08
CA ALA A 247 12.15 -1.42 -14.63
C ALA A 247 11.39 -1.06 -13.34
N ARG A 248 12.05 -0.40 -12.38
CA ARG A 248 11.42 0.13 -11.17
C ARG A 248 10.33 1.15 -11.52
N ASP A 249 10.67 2.11 -12.37
CA ASP A 249 9.74 3.15 -12.80
C ASP A 249 8.55 2.57 -13.59
N ASP A 250 8.74 1.51 -14.37
CA ASP A 250 7.68 0.81 -15.10
C ASP A 250 6.72 0.10 -14.15
N LEU A 251 7.22 -0.51 -13.06
CA LEU A 251 6.38 -1.12 -12.02
C LEU A 251 5.58 -0.08 -11.24
N LEU A 252 6.20 1.02 -10.82
CA LEU A 252 5.51 2.12 -10.14
C LEU A 252 4.49 2.79 -11.08
N THR A 253 4.82 2.94 -12.36
CA THR A 253 3.88 3.41 -13.39
C THR A 253 2.71 2.47 -13.55
N SER A 254 2.96 1.15 -13.51
CA SER A 254 1.90 0.16 -13.58
C SER A 254 0.98 0.23 -12.36
N LEU A 255 1.53 0.39 -11.16
CA LEU A 255 0.75 0.55 -9.92
C LEU A 255 -0.09 1.83 -9.98
N TYR A 256 0.52 2.96 -10.37
CA TYR A 256 -0.19 4.22 -10.52
C TYR A 256 -1.32 4.13 -11.55
N ARG A 257 -1.03 3.67 -12.76
CA ARG A 257 -2.03 3.66 -13.86
C ARG A 257 -3.10 2.60 -13.68
N HIS A 258 -2.70 1.35 -13.43
CA HIS A 258 -3.64 0.21 -13.41
C HIS A 258 -4.15 -0.11 -12.01
N GLY A 259 -3.45 0.33 -10.96
CA GLY A 259 -3.91 0.19 -9.59
C GLY A 259 -4.74 1.39 -9.16
N ILE A 260 -4.19 2.61 -9.24
CA ILE A 260 -4.85 3.79 -8.68
C ILE A 260 -5.79 4.45 -9.68
N MET A 261 -5.26 4.90 -10.83
CA MET A 261 -6.05 5.70 -11.78
C MET A 261 -7.20 4.90 -12.38
N ALA A 262 -6.96 3.65 -12.81
CA ALA A 262 -8.02 2.78 -13.32
C ALA A 262 -9.11 2.52 -12.27
N SER A 263 -8.73 2.39 -10.99
CA SER A 263 -9.70 2.21 -9.89
C SER A 263 -10.48 3.49 -9.60
N LEU A 264 -9.85 4.66 -9.65
CA LEU A 264 -10.53 5.95 -9.53
C LEU A 264 -11.51 6.18 -10.69
N GLU A 265 -11.11 5.86 -11.93
CA GLU A 265 -11.97 5.92 -13.11
C GLU A 265 -13.14 4.93 -13.04
N HIS A 266 -12.97 3.80 -12.35
CA HIS A 266 -14.05 2.84 -12.11
C HIS A 266 -15.05 3.35 -11.06
N LEU A 267 -14.54 3.97 -9.98
CA LEU A 267 -15.37 4.46 -8.88
C LEU A 267 -16.06 5.79 -9.19
N SER A 268 -15.46 6.61 -10.05
CA SER A 268 -15.92 7.96 -10.35
C SER A 268 -15.84 8.25 -11.84
N SER A 269 -16.74 9.09 -12.35
CA SER A 269 -16.64 9.61 -13.72
C SER A 269 -15.29 10.30 -13.91
N ALA A 270 -14.64 10.10 -15.06
CA ALA A 270 -13.25 10.49 -15.36
C ALA A 270 -12.88 11.97 -15.12
N THR A 271 -13.84 12.81 -14.76
CA THR A 271 -13.70 14.26 -14.62
C THR A 271 -13.88 14.81 -13.21
N SER A 272 -14.41 14.07 -12.22
CA SER A 272 -14.58 14.59 -10.85
C SER A 272 -14.73 13.47 -9.82
N PHE A 273 -14.22 13.67 -8.61
CA PHE A 273 -14.34 12.74 -7.49
C PHE A 273 -15.72 12.78 -6.81
N SER A 274 -16.48 13.85 -6.98
CA SER A 274 -17.74 14.06 -6.24
C SER A 274 -18.86 13.10 -6.64
N SER A 275 -18.84 12.56 -7.85
CA SER A 275 -19.81 11.56 -8.33
C SER A 275 -19.32 10.13 -8.12
N THR A 276 -18.64 9.86 -7.00
CA THR A 276 -18.09 8.53 -6.71
C THR A 276 -19.14 7.57 -6.13
N ILE A 277 -19.01 6.29 -6.48
CA ILE A 277 -19.81 5.19 -5.92
C ILE A 277 -19.39 4.90 -4.47
N SER A 278 -18.13 5.16 -4.10
CA SER A 278 -17.63 4.99 -2.73
C SER A 278 -16.65 6.09 -2.37
N VAL A 279 -17.07 6.96 -1.44
CA VAL A 279 -16.23 8.02 -0.86
C VAL A 279 -15.02 7.39 -0.15
N SER A 280 -15.24 6.37 0.68
CA SER A 280 -14.17 5.73 1.46
C SER A 280 -13.04 5.17 0.58
N LEU A 281 -13.38 4.47 -0.51
CA LEU A 281 -12.39 3.92 -1.43
C LEU A 281 -11.70 5.02 -2.24
N THR A 282 -12.44 6.04 -2.68
CA THR A 282 -11.87 7.17 -3.43
C THR A 282 -10.84 7.91 -2.58
N VAL A 283 -11.19 8.24 -1.33
CA VAL A 283 -10.29 8.84 -0.33
C VAL A 283 -9.08 7.94 -0.09
N PHE A 284 -9.30 6.63 0.07
CA PHE A 284 -8.20 5.68 0.26
C PHE A 284 -7.23 5.67 -0.94
N LEU A 285 -7.74 5.60 -2.17
CA LEU A 285 -6.95 5.57 -3.40
C LEU A 285 -6.19 6.88 -3.62
N LEU A 286 -6.82 8.03 -3.37
CA LEU A 286 -6.15 9.34 -3.38
C LEU A 286 -4.96 9.36 -2.42
N ARG A 287 -5.11 8.80 -1.21
CA ARG A 287 -4.01 8.65 -0.24
C ARG A 287 -2.92 7.67 -0.68
N GLN A 288 -3.16 6.81 -1.67
CA GLN A 288 -2.11 5.97 -2.25
C GLN A 288 -1.30 6.68 -3.33
N VAL A 289 -1.75 7.85 -3.84
CA VAL A 289 -1.02 8.60 -4.86
C VAL A 289 0.31 9.16 -4.34
N PRO A 290 0.39 9.85 -3.18
CA PRO A 290 1.65 10.43 -2.70
C PRO A 290 2.78 9.42 -2.52
N PRO A 291 2.60 8.26 -1.84
CA PRO A 291 3.68 7.29 -1.65
C PRO A 291 4.25 6.73 -2.95
N VAL A 292 3.44 6.69 -4.03
CA VAL A 292 3.88 6.26 -5.35
C VAL A 292 4.62 7.38 -6.07
N ILE A 293 4.10 8.61 -6.05
CA ILE A 293 4.76 9.78 -6.66
C ILE A 293 6.13 10.03 -6.02
N GLU A 294 6.24 9.96 -4.70
CA GLU A 294 7.50 10.14 -3.97
C GLU A 294 8.56 9.14 -4.42
N ARG A 295 8.20 7.86 -4.56
CA ARG A 295 9.12 6.81 -5.04
C ARG A 295 9.50 6.96 -6.50
N MET A 296 8.59 7.47 -7.32
CA MET A 296 8.88 7.81 -8.71
C MET A 296 9.78 9.04 -8.83
N GLY A 297 9.73 9.96 -7.87
CA GLY A 297 10.40 11.24 -7.94
C GLY A 297 9.98 12.03 -9.17
N ILE A 298 10.93 12.69 -9.83
CA ILE A 298 10.68 13.51 -11.02
C ILE A 298 10.11 12.71 -12.21
N SER A 299 10.28 11.38 -12.26
CA SER A 299 9.67 10.55 -13.31
C SER A 299 8.14 10.61 -13.30
N SER A 300 7.52 11.02 -12.18
CA SER A 300 6.06 11.17 -12.05
C SER A 300 5.48 12.31 -12.91
N VAL A 301 6.30 13.24 -13.41
CA VAL A 301 5.83 14.39 -14.22
C VAL A 301 5.02 13.98 -15.46
N ARG A 302 5.24 12.76 -15.99
CA ARG A 302 4.48 12.20 -17.11
C ARG A 302 3.00 11.95 -16.80
N HIS A 303 2.63 11.92 -15.52
CA HIS A 303 1.28 11.67 -15.04
C HIS A 303 0.50 12.96 -14.76
N LEU A 304 1.18 14.10 -14.57
CA LEU A 304 0.54 15.38 -14.23
C LEU A 304 -0.53 15.81 -15.22
N LYS A 305 -0.36 15.49 -16.51
CA LYS A 305 -1.34 15.81 -17.55
C LYS A 305 -2.71 15.15 -17.32
N GLY A 306 -2.75 13.96 -16.73
CA GLY A 306 -4.00 13.29 -16.36
C GLY A 306 -4.43 13.64 -14.93
N LEU A 307 -3.48 13.69 -14.00
CA LEU A 307 -3.75 13.89 -12.58
C LEU A 307 -4.29 15.29 -12.25
N LEU A 308 -3.62 16.34 -12.72
CA LEU A 308 -3.92 17.70 -12.27
C LEU A 308 -5.28 18.23 -12.76
N PRO A 309 -5.72 17.96 -14.00
CA PRO A 309 -7.07 18.33 -14.41
C PRO A 309 -8.16 17.66 -13.57
N MET A 310 -7.95 16.40 -13.18
CA MET A 310 -8.87 15.65 -12.31
C MET A 310 -8.88 16.24 -10.89
N VAL A 311 -7.70 16.51 -10.32
CA VAL A 311 -7.55 17.19 -9.02
C VAL A 311 -8.22 18.56 -9.01
N ARG A 312 -7.96 19.39 -10.03
CA ARG A 312 -8.59 20.70 -10.17
C ARG A 312 -10.11 20.57 -10.24
N ALA A 313 -10.63 19.69 -11.09
CA ALA A 313 -12.07 19.53 -11.25
C ALA A 313 -12.75 19.04 -9.97
N GLY A 314 -12.11 18.16 -9.20
CA GLY A 314 -12.60 17.75 -7.89
C GLY A 314 -12.60 18.87 -6.85
N LEU A 315 -11.53 19.68 -6.78
CA LEU A 315 -11.45 20.83 -5.85
C LEU A 315 -12.46 21.94 -6.19
N MET A 316 -12.75 22.13 -7.47
CA MET A 316 -13.73 23.12 -7.93
C MET A 316 -15.18 22.63 -7.82
N ASP A 317 -15.41 21.38 -7.43
CA ASP A 317 -16.77 20.83 -7.35
C ASP A 317 -17.49 21.39 -6.11
N PRO A 318 -18.68 21.99 -6.25
CA PRO A 318 -19.38 22.64 -5.15
C PRO A 318 -19.79 21.69 -4.02
N PHE A 319 -19.80 20.37 -4.27
CA PHE A 319 -20.17 19.36 -3.29
C PHE A 319 -18.97 18.67 -2.65
N ILE A 320 -17.73 19.07 -2.97
CA ILE A 320 -16.52 18.44 -2.40
C ILE A 320 -16.48 18.53 -0.87
N LEU A 321 -17.05 19.59 -0.29
CA LEU A 321 -17.10 19.84 1.15
C LEU A 321 -18.05 18.90 1.91
N VAL A 322 -18.91 18.16 1.21
CA VAL A 322 -19.75 17.11 1.81
C VAL A 322 -18.90 15.98 2.39
N ALA A 323 -17.70 15.74 1.82
CA ALA A 323 -16.74 14.76 2.30
C ALA A 323 -15.39 15.44 2.61
N PRO A 324 -15.21 16.05 3.79
CA PRO A 324 -13.99 16.79 4.15
C PRO A 324 -12.71 15.94 4.06
N GLU A 325 -12.79 14.65 4.33
CA GLU A 325 -11.67 13.71 4.17
C GLU A 325 -11.20 13.57 2.72
N MET A 326 -12.08 13.83 1.74
CA MET A 326 -11.74 13.85 0.32
C MET A 326 -10.93 15.09 -0.02
N VAL A 327 -11.35 16.27 0.44
CA VAL A 327 -10.56 17.51 0.27
C VAL A 327 -9.16 17.32 0.86
N SER A 328 -9.10 16.81 2.09
CA SER A 328 -7.86 16.50 2.78
C SER A 328 -6.95 15.55 1.97
N ALA A 329 -7.50 14.47 1.42
CA ALA A 329 -6.74 13.54 0.58
C ALA A 329 -6.29 14.17 -0.75
N VAL A 330 -7.09 15.04 -1.36
CA VAL A 330 -6.69 15.75 -2.59
C VAL A 330 -5.58 16.76 -2.29
N LEU A 331 -5.63 17.45 -1.16
CA LEU A 331 -4.56 18.37 -0.73
C LEU A 331 -3.26 17.62 -0.42
N ASP A 332 -3.31 16.40 0.15
CA ASP A 332 -2.12 15.53 0.27
C ASP A 332 -1.45 15.29 -1.10
N VAL A 333 -2.25 15.04 -2.14
CA VAL A 333 -1.76 14.85 -3.51
C VAL A 333 -1.12 16.13 -4.06
N VAL A 334 -1.76 17.28 -3.85
CA VAL A 334 -1.23 18.58 -4.31
C VAL A 334 0.09 18.92 -3.60
N GLU A 335 0.16 18.78 -2.28
CA GLU A 335 1.38 19.00 -1.48
C GLU A 335 2.53 18.12 -1.98
N CYS A 336 2.25 16.84 -2.23
CA CYS A 336 3.22 15.89 -2.77
C CYS A 336 3.70 16.29 -4.18
N VAL A 337 2.78 16.67 -5.08
CA VAL A 337 3.14 17.08 -6.44
C VAL A 337 3.98 18.36 -6.43
N ILE A 338 3.63 19.36 -5.63
CA ILE A 338 4.41 20.60 -5.48
C ILE A 338 5.84 20.28 -5.04
N SER A 339 5.97 19.38 -4.05
CA SER A 339 7.25 19.03 -3.44
C SER A 339 8.13 18.15 -4.34
N VAL A 340 7.54 17.16 -5.02
CA VAL A 340 8.29 16.17 -5.82
C VAL A 340 8.53 16.65 -7.26
N CYS A 341 7.58 17.38 -7.83
CA CYS A 341 7.63 17.85 -9.22
C CYS A 341 7.94 19.34 -9.34
N THR A 342 8.54 19.97 -8.32
CA THR A 342 8.74 21.43 -8.22
C THR A 342 9.18 22.10 -9.53
N PRO A 343 10.23 21.63 -10.25
CA PRO A 343 10.66 22.30 -11.47
C PRO A 343 9.58 22.33 -12.54
N ARG A 344 8.82 21.23 -12.66
CA ARG A 344 7.77 21.11 -13.67
C ARG A 344 6.49 21.80 -13.26
N VAL A 345 6.22 21.90 -11.96
CA VAL A 345 5.10 22.69 -11.43
C VAL A 345 5.34 24.16 -11.71
N LYS A 346 6.50 24.68 -11.31
CA LYS A 346 6.91 26.08 -11.55
C LYS A 346 6.80 26.47 -13.02
N GLU A 347 7.31 25.64 -13.93
CA GLU A 347 7.37 25.99 -15.36
C GLU A 347 6.00 26.00 -16.05
N LYS A 348 5.03 25.20 -15.58
CA LYS A 348 3.82 24.92 -16.36
C LYS A 348 2.53 24.72 -15.58
N TRP A 349 2.59 24.05 -14.43
CA TRP A 349 1.39 23.52 -13.79
C TRP A 349 0.87 24.35 -12.61
N TYR A 350 1.64 25.32 -12.13
CA TYR A 350 1.19 26.18 -11.03
C TYR A 350 -0.17 26.86 -11.28
N PRO A 351 -0.55 27.33 -12.50
CA PRO A 351 -1.84 27.98 -12.70
C PRO A 351 -3.02 27.00 -12.57
N GLU A 352 -2.81 25.75 -13.01
CA GLU A 352 -3.83 24.70 -12.93
C GLU A 352 -4.09 24.30 -11.48
N ILE A 353 -3.03 24.20 -10.67
CA ILE A 353 -3.12 23.93 -9.23
C ILE A 353 -3.80 25.10 -8.52
N LEU A 354 -3.33 26.33 -8.76
CA LEU A 354 -3.88 27.53 -8.14
C LEU A 354 -5.38 27.67 -8.43
N ARG A 355 -5.81 27.43 -9.66
CA ARG A 355 -7.22 27.46 -10.04
C ARG A 355 -8.08 26.48 -9.23
N GLY A 356 -7.57 25.28 -8.97
CA GLY A 356 -8.26 24.30 -8.12
C GLY A 356 -8.36 24.77 -6.67
N LEU A 357 -7.26 25.28 -6.10
CA LEU A 357 -7.21 25.76 -4.72
C LEU A 357 -8.14 26.96 -4.50
N VAL A 358 -8.13 27.94 -5.42
CA VAL A 358 -9.03 29.10 -5.40
C VAL A 358 -10.49 28.66 -5.50
N GLY A 359 -10.82 27.74 -6.43
CA GLY A 359 -12.20 27.25 -6.54
C GLY A 359 -12.68 26.53 -5.27
N CYS A 360 -11.81 25.73 -4.64
CA CYS A 360 -12.14 25.09 -3.36
C CYS A 360 -12.34 26.11 -2.24
N TRP A 361 -11.57 27.20 -2.24
CA TRP A 361 -11.75 28.30 -1.28
C TRP A 361 -13.08 29.03 -1.49
N CYS A 362 -13.46 29.33 -2.73
CA CYS A 362 -14.78 29.91 -3.02
C CYS A 362 -15.92 29.00 -2.51
N ASN A 363 -15.82 27.69 -2.74
CA ASN A 363 -16.78 26.73 -2.18
C ASN A 363 -16.84 26.80 -0.64
N CYS A 364 -15.70 27.06 0.03
CA CYS A 364 -15.66 27.21 1.49
C CYS A 364 -16.38 28.49 1.95
N ILE A 365 -16.22 29.59 1.23
CA ILE A 365 -16.93 30.85 1.51
C ILE A 365 -18.45 30.62 1.35
N ASP A 366 -18.87 30.03 0.22
CA ASP A 366 -20.29 29.76 -0.06
C ASP A 366 -20.95 28.90 1.04
N GLU A 367 -20.25 27.86 1.53
CA GLU A 367 -20.73 27.01 2.62
C GLU A 367 -20.78 27.75 3.97
N ASN A 368 -19.87 28.70 4.21
CA ASN A 368 -19.85 29.52 5.44
C ASN A 368 -21.00 30.53 5.48
N GLU A 369 -21.38 31.09 4.33
CA GLU A 369 -22.52 32.01 4.20
C GLU A 369 -23.87 31.26 4.27
N GLY A 370 -23.88 29.98 3.91
CA GLY A 370 -25.02 29.08 4.07
C GLY A 370 -25.41 28.92 5.55
N SER A 371 -26.56 29.48 5.94
CA SER A 371 -27.12 29.41 7.32
C SER A 371 -27.43 28.01 7.89
N GLY A 372 -26.98 26.92 7.24
CA GLY A 372 -27.18 25.54 7.66
C GLY A 372 -26.04 25.02 8.53
N THR A 373 -26.37 24.45 9.70
CA THR A 373 -25.42 23.65 10.49
C THR A 373 -25.23 22.28 9.84
N THR A 374 -24.50 22.23 8.73
CA THR A 374 -24.11 20.97 8.06
C THR A 374 -22.91 20.34 8.76
N SER A 375 -22.69 19.04 8.57
CA SER A 375 -21.45 18.38 9.03
C SER A 375 -20.19 18.98 8.42
N ALA A 376 -20.29 19.61 7.23
CA ALA A 376 -19.21 20.29 6.54
C ALA A 376 -18.71 21.52 7.31
N SER A 377 -19.62 22.31 7.89
CA SER A 377 -19.29 23.51 8.68
C SER A 377 -18.29 23.26 9.82
N LYS A 378 -18.28 22.05 10.40
CA LYS A 378 -17.36 21.66 11.48
C LYS A 378 -15.89 21.57 11.02
N TYR A 379 -15.66 21.09 9.79
CA TYR A 379 -14.31 20.83 9.25
C TYR A 379 -13.81 21.96 8.35
N LEU A 380 -14.66 22.97 8.15
CA LEU A 380 -14.39 24.11 7.29
C LEU A 380 -13.15 24.92 7.73
N PRO A 381 -12.98 25.28 9.02
CA PRO A 381 -11.80 26.05 9.44
C PRO A 381 -10.48 25.30 9.21
N GLU A 382 -10.48 23.99 9.45
CA GLU A 382 -9.32 23.12 9.19
C GLU A 382 -9.00 23.08 7.70
N THR A 383 -10.03 22.97 6.86
CA THR A 383 -9.89 22.95 5.40
C THR A 383 -9.33 24.27 4.87
N MET A 384 -9.86 25.40 5.32
CA MET A 384 -9.38 26.74 4.93
C MET A 384 -7.93 26.96 5.37
N THR A 385 -7.59 26.64 6.61
CA THR A 385 -6.19 26.71 7.12
C THR A 385 -5.25 25.90 6.23
N ARG A 386 -5.69 24.69 5.85
CA ARG A 386 -4.88 23.81 5.02
C ARG A 386 -4.74 24.34 3.60
N LEU A 387 -5.79 24.91 3.00
CA LEU A 387 -5.73 25.58 1.70
C LEU A 387 -4.70 26.72 1.68
N THR A 388 -4.71 27.59 2.69
CA THR A 388 -3.75 28.69 2.83
C THR A 388 -2.31 28.16 2.88
N LYS A 389 -2.05 27.10 3.65
CA LYS A 389 -0.74 26.44 3.69
C LYS A 389 -0.31 25.95 2.30
N VAL A 390 -1.18 25.27 1.56
CA VAL A 390 -0.85 24.73 0.23
C VAL A 390 -0.66 25.84 -0.80
N VAL A 391 -1.46 26.91 -0.75
CA VAL A 391 -1.27 28.10 -1.60
C VAL A 391 0.07 28.78 -1.31
N LYS A 392 0.46 28.89 -0.04
CA LYS A 392 1.79 29.39 0.36
C LYS A 392 2.91 28.54 -0.23
N MET A 393 2.84 27.21 -0.07
CA MET A 393 3.82 26.28 -0.67
C MET A 393 3.92 26.43 -2.19
N LEU A 394 2.81 26.70 -2.87
CA LEU A 394 2.80 26.97 -4.30
C LEU A 394 3.45 28.32 -4.64
N GLY A 395 3.17 29.36 -3.87
CA GLY A 395 3.76 30.68 -4.02
C GLY A 395 5.28 30.68 -3.82
N ASP A 396 5.78 29.92 -2.86
CA ASP A 396 7.21 29.81 -2.54
C ASP A 396 8.06 29.26 -3.71
N ILE A 397 7.44 28.54 -4.66
CA ILE A 397 8.15 27.97 -5.82
C ILE A 397 8.01 28.80 -7.11
N VAL A 398 7.03 29.69 -7.18
CA VAL A 398 6.76 30.57 -8.33
C VAL A 398 7.65 31.82 -8.23
N ASP A 399 7.89 32.51 -9.35
CA ASP A 399 8.59 33.79 -9.29
C ASP A 399 7.80 34.83 -8.47
N GLU A 400 8.48 35.56 -7.60
CA GLU A 400 7.82 36.48 -6.66
C GLU A 400 7.02 37.59 -7.37
N THR A 401 7.52 38.08 -8.51
CA THR A 401 6.85 39.14 -9.26
C THR A 401 5.63 38.60 -10.01
N GLU A 402 5.76 37.43 -10.62
CA GLU A 402 4.68 36.72 -11.28
C GLU A 402 3.58 36.34 -10.28
N TRP A 403 3.96 35.81 -9.11
CA TRP A 403 3.02 35.43 -8.06
C TRP A 403 2.22 36.63 -7.56
N LYS A 404 2.90 37.74 -7.20
CA LYS A 404 2.22 38.97 -6.74
C LYS A 404 1.28 39.57 -7.78
N ASP A 405 1.63 39.47 -9.06
CA ASP A 405 0.77 39.97 -10.13
C ASP A 405 -0.48 39.10 -10.32
N VAL A 406 -0.33 37.78 -10.28
CA VAL A 406 -1.45 36.83 -10.39
C VAL A 406 -2.38 36.94 -9.19
N THR A 407 -1.85 36.96 -7.96
CA THR A 407 -2.69 37.06 -6.75
C THR A 407 -3.43 38.39 -6.67
N ARG A 408 -2.78 39.52 -7.06
CA ARG A 408 -3.45 40.82 -7.15
C ARG A 408 -4.64 40.77 -8.10
N ARG A 409 -4.46 40.22 -9.31
CA ARG A 409 -5.55 40.12 -10.30
C ARG A 409 -6.72 39.28 -9.79
N LEU A 410 -6.44 38.19 -9.06
CA LEU A 410 -7.48 37.36 -8.47
C LEU A 410 -8.24 38.07 -7.35
N VAL A 411 -7.55 38.80 -6.46
CA VAL A 411 -8.20 39.58 -5.39
C VAL A 411 -8.98 40.77 -5.94
N ASP A 412 -8.53 41.38 -7.03
CA ASP A 412 -9.24 42.46 -7.71
C ASP A 412 -10.56 41.97 -8.35
N GLU A 413 -10.60 40.71 -8.82
CA GLU A 413 -11.81 40.07 -9.35
C GLU A 413 -12.74 39.55 -8.25
N GLU A 414 -12.19 38.96 -7.19
CA GLU A 414 -12.92 38.35 -6.08
C GLU A 414 -12.30 38.76 -4.72
N PRO A 415 -12.83 39.80 -4.04
CA PRO A 415 -12.23 40.36 -2.83
C PRO A 415 -12.09 39.37 -1.67
N ASP A 416 -12.97 38.36 -1.59
CA ASP A 416 -12.97 37.36 -0.52
C ASP A 416 -11.79 36.37 -0.61
N LEU A 417 -11.02 36.41 -1.71
CA LEU A 417 -9.76 35.68 -1.84
C LEU A 417 -8.61 36.32 -1.04
N LYS A 418 -8.79 37.51 -0.46
CA LYS A 418 -7.75 38.21 0.28
C LYS A 418 -7.18 37.35 1.42
N GLU A 419 -8.04 36.71 2.20
CA GLU A 419 -7.66 35.84 3.31
C GLU A 419 -6.89 34.58 2.87
N LEU A 420 -7.09 34.10 1.63
CA LEU A 420 -6.34 32.95 1.08
C LEU A 420 -4.86 33.29 0.80
N PHE A 421 -4.60 34.56 0.44
CA PHE A 421 -3.26 35.02 0.03
C PHE A 421 -2.54 35.83 1.11
N GLU A 422 -3.24 36.28 2.13
CA GLU A 422 -2.63 36.94 3.28
C GLU A 422 -1.77 35.93 4.06
N GLN A 423 -0.48 36.26 4.18
CA GLN A 423 0.43 35.50 5.01
C GLN A 423 0.20 35.94 6.45
N ASP A 424 -0.12 35.02 7.35
CA ASP A 424 0.06 35.26 8.77
C ASP A 424 1.54 35.62 8.99
N GLU A 425 1.84 36.91 9.17
CA GLU A 425 3.13 37.44 9.65
C GLU A 425 3.35 37.09 11.13
N GLN A 426 2.92 35.91 11.57
CA GLN A 426 3.13 35.38 12.92
C GLN A 426 4.09 34.20 12.85
N ASP A 427 5.36 34.51 12.58
CA ASP A 427 6.54 33.81 13.09
C ASP A 427 7.78 34.53 12.54
N SER A 428 8.19 35.59 13.25
CA SER A 428 9.53 36.19 13.18
C SER A 428 10.25 36.02 14.51
#